data_AF-A0A4Q2E065-F1
#
_entry.id   AF-A0A4Q2E065-F1
#
_cell.length_a   1.000
_cell.length_b   1.000
_cell.length_c   1.000
_cell.angle_alpha   90.00
_cell.angle_beta   90.00
_cell.angle_gamma   90.00
#
_symmetry.space_group_name_H-M   'P 1'
#
loop_
_entity.id
_entity.type
_entity.pdbx_description
1 polymer ?
#
loop_
_entity_poly.entity_id
_entity_poly.type
_entity_poly.pdbx_seq_one_letter_code
_entity_poly.pdbx_strand_id
1 'polypeptide(L)'
;MVSKYSAGYRGILRELRKSLDPSRKVNPVIRSHFRSIVESARANPTDQALVDIDSTVLFLRSQREHKRLVDRYNPLHDLTEPERIKATANRVGLNLPKLPNPESQ
;
A
#
# COMPACT_ATOMS: atom_id res chain seq x y z
N MET A 1 -15.77 21.42 20.44
CA MET A 1 -14.86 21.42 19.27
C MET A 1 -14.01 20.15 19.31
N VAL A 2 -13.84 19.44 18.19
CA VAL A 2 -13.01 18.21 18.15
C VAL A 2 -11.53 18.60 18.17
N SER A 3 -10.71 17.95 19.01
CA SER A 3 -9.26 18.20 19.07
C SER A 3 -8.58 17.87 17.74
N LYS A 4 -7.62 18.70 17.30
CA LYS A 4 -6.86 18.54 16.05
C LYS A 4 -6.24 17.14 15.93
N TYR A 5 -5.64 16.63 17.01
CA TYR A 5 -5.05 15.27 17.06
C TYR A 5 -6.10 14.16 16.82
N SER A 6 -7.33 14.34 17.32
CA SER A 6 -8.41 13.38 17.10
C SER A 6 -8.87 13.38 15.64
N ALA A 7 -8.93 14.57 15.02
CA ALA A 7 -9.26 14.69 13.60
C ALA A 7 -8.19 14.01 12.72
N GLY A 8 -6.90 14.27 12.99
CA GLY A 8 -5.78 13.63 12.29
C GLY A 8 -5.78 12.11 12.42
N TYR A 9 -5.94 11.59 13.65
CA TYR A 9 -6.04 10.14 13.89
C TYR A 9 -7.20 9.47 13.13
N ARG A 10 -8.37 10.12 13.10
CA ARG A 10 -9.51 9.64 12.30
C ARG A 10 -9.18 9.63 10.80
N GLY A 11 -8.41 10.60 10.32
CA GLY A 11 -7.87 10.62 8.96
C GLY A 11 -7.03 9.39 8.67
N ILE A 12 -6.05 9.09 9.54
CA ILE A 12 -5.18 7.89 9.43
C ILE A 12 -6.03 6.62 9.36
N LEU A 13 -6.97 6.44 10.29
CA LEU A 13 -7.83 5.24 10.32
C LEU A 13 -8.69 5.09 9.07
N ARG A 14 -9.18 6.20 8.51
CA ARG A 14 -9.97 6.18 7.27
C ARG A 14 -9.11 5.74 6.09
N GLU A 15 -7.90 6.26 5.95
CA GLU A 15 -7.00 5.86 4.86
C GLU A 15 -6.53 4.40 5.00
N LEU A 16 -6.19 3.94 6.22
CA LEU A 16 -5.88 2.53 6.49
C LEU A 16 -7.03 1.58 6.16
N ARG A 17 -8.29 2.02 6.35
CA ARG A 17 -9.45 1.21 5.97
C ARG A 17 -9.70 1.19 4.46
N LYS A 18 -9.38 2.29 3.76
CA LYS A 18 -9.53 2.40 2.31
C LYS A 18 -8.43 1.65 1.54
N SER A 19 -7.28 1.39 2.16
CA SER A 19 -6.20 0.61 1.53
C SER A 19 -6.45 -0.90 1.58
N LEU A 20 -7.43 -1.36 2.36
CA LEU A 20 -7.86 -2.75 2.39
C LEU A 20 -8.95 -2.97 1.35
N ASP A 21 -8.68 -3.80 0.35
CA ASP A 21 -9.67 -4.28 -0.61
C ASP A 21 -9.93 -5.78 -0.40
N PRO A 22 -11.17 -6.21 -0.07
CA PRO A 22 -12.35 -5.42 0.29
C PRO A 22 -12.20 -4.72 1.66
N SER A 23 -13.03 -3.70 1.93
CA SER A 23 -12.95 -2.88 3.17
C SER A 23 -13.17 -3.73 4.43
N ARG A 24 -12.06 -4.23 4.98
CA ARG A 24 -12.02 -5.08 6.17
C ARG A 24 -11.62 -4.30 7.42
N LYS A 25 -11.71 -4.96 8.57
CA LYS A 25 -11.19 -4.41 9.83
C LYS A 25 -9.67 -4.30 9.71
N VAL A 26 -9.15 -3.10 10.02
CA VAL A 26 -7.71 -2.86 10.14
C VAL A 26 -7.14 -3.78 11.22
N ASN A 27 -5.95 -4.33 10.99
CA ASN A 27 -5.26 -5.18 11.95
C ASN A 27 -5.20 -4.47 13.32
N PRO A 28 -5.63 -5.12 14.42
CA PRO A 28 -5.68 -4.51 15.75
C PRO A 28 -4.31 -4.02 16.23
N VAL A 29 -3.22 -4.70 15.85
CA VAL A 29 -1.84 -4.32 16.21
C VAL A 29 -1.43 -3.01 15.53
N ILE A 30 -1.74 -2.87 14.24
CA ILE A 30 -1.46 -1.63 13.50
C ILE A 30 -2.29 -0.48 14.11
N ARG A 31 -3.56 -0.75 14.42
CA ARG A 31 -4.46 0.23 15.03
C ARG A 31 -3.96 0.68 16.41
N SER A 32 -3.48 -0.24 17.25
CA SER A 32 -2.97 0.09 18.57
C SER A 32 -1.66 0.88 18.49
N HIS A 33 -0.78 0.55 17.54
CA HIS A 33 0.47 1.26 17.33
C HIS A 33 0.26 2.72 16.88
N PHE A 34 -0.59 2.97 15.88
CA PHE A 34 -0.94 4.35 15.51
C PHE A 34 -1.67 5.10 16.63
N ARG A 35 -2.45 4.38 17.45
CA ARG A 35 -3.07 4.97 18.63
C ARG A 35 -2.02 5.42 19.64
N SER A 36 -1.05 4.57 19.98
CA SER A 36 0.00 4.93 20.94
C SER A 36 0.83 6.12 20.46
N ILE A 37 1.16 6.20 19.16
CA ILE A 37 1.88 7.34 18.58
C ILE A 37 1.09 8.64 18.73
N VAL A 38 -0.21 8.63 18.44
CA VAL A 38 -1.03 9.85 18.57
C VAL A 38 -1.24 10.23 20.03
N GLU A 39 -1.40 9.27 20.93
CA GLU A 39 -1.52 9.58 22.37
C GLU A 39 -0.20 10.13 22.93
N SER A 40 0.96 9.63 22.50
CA SER A 40 2.26 10.22 22.90
C SER A 40 2.43 11.64 22.33
N ALA A 41 2.03 11.87 21.07
CA ALA A 41 2.03 13.20 20.45
C ALA A 41 1.06 14.18 21.13
N ARG A 42 -0.03 13.66 21.69
CA ARG A 42 -1.00 14.46 22.45
C ARG A 42 -0.50 14.80 23.85
N ALA A 43 0.21 13.88 24.50
CA ALA A 43 0.77 14.08 25.83
C ALA A 43 1.89 15.14 25.83
N ASN A 44 2.73 15.13 24.80
CA ASN A 44 3.80 16.10 24.59
C ASN A 44 3.56 16.88 23.28
N PRO A 45 2.65 17.87 23.29
CA PRO A 45 2.27 18.58 22.09
C PRO A 45 3.42 19.44 21.57
N THR A 46 3.91 19.11 20.37
CA THR A 46 4.80 19.95 19.58
C THR A 46 4.07 20.37 18.30
N ASP A 47 4.43 21.55 17.76
CA ASP A 47 3.87 21.99 16.47
C ASP A 47 4.19 20.99 15.35
N GLN A 48 5.37 20.36 15.42
CA GLN A 48 5.80 19.32 14.51
C GLN A 48 4.91 18.07 14.56
N ALA A 49 4.41 17.68 15.74
CA ALA A 49 3.61 16.46 15.87
C ALA A 49 2.30 16.51 15.08
N LEU A 50 1.67 17.68 14.96
CA LEU A 50 0.48 17.83 14.12
C LEU A 50 0.84 17.74 12.63
N VAL A 51 1.94 18.38 12.22
CA VAL A 51 2.44 18.32 10.84
C VAL A 51 2.77 16.88 10.44
N ASP A 52 3.39 16.10 11.33
CA ASP A 52 3.75 14.71 11.08
C ASP A 52 2.51 13.82 10.93
N ILE A 53 1.46 14.06 11.72
CA ILE A 53 0.18 13.36 11.60
C ILE A 53 -0.46 13.66 10.24
N ASP A 54 -0.52 14.93 9.83
CA ASP A 54 -1.09 15.32 8.54
C ASP A 54 -0.27 14.75 7.36
N SER A 55 1.06 14.77 7.48
CA SER A 55 1.99 14.16 6.52
C SER A 55 1.79 12.65 6.41
N THR A 56 1.53 11.98 7.54
CA THR A 56 1.22 10.54 7.57
C THR A 56 -0.08 10.24 6.81
N VAL A 57 -1.12 11.06 7.00
CA VAL A 57 -2.38 10.92 6.24
C VAL A 57 -2.14 11.08 4.74
N LEU A 58 -1.36 12.10 4.34
CA LEU A 58 -1.02 12.33 2.95
C LEU A 58 -0.23 11.16 2.35
N PHE A 59 0.75 10.63 3.09
CA PHE A 59 1.54 9.47 2.68
C PHE A 59 0.69 8.21 2.48
N LEU A 60 -0.22 7.90 3.41
CA LEU A 60 -1.10 6.74 3.27
C LEU A 60 -2.02 6.87 2.04
N ARG A 61 -2.51 8.09 1.78
CA ARG A 61 -3.29 8.37 0.58
C ARG A 61 -2.47 8.18 -0.70
N SER A 62 -1.25 8.71 -0.75
CA SER A 62 -0.38 8.59 -1.91
C SER A 62 0.03 7.14 -2.18
N GLN A 63 0.27 6.34 -1.13
CA GLN A 63 0.55 4.90 -1.25
C GLN A 63 -0.60 4.14 -1.90
N ARG A 64 -1.86 4.44 -1.51
CA ARG A 64 -3.03 3.82 -2.14
C ARG A 64 -3.14 4.19 -3.62
N GLU A 65 -2.99 5.47 -3.95
CA GLU A 65 -3.06 5.91 -5.35
C GLU A 65 -1.90 5.35 -6.19
N HIS A 66 -0.69 5.28 -5.62
CA HIS A 66 0.45 4.66 -6.26
C HIS A 66 0.16 3.21 -6.62
N LYS A 67 -0.32 2.40 -5.66
CA LYS A 67 -0.72 1.01 -5.93
C LYS A 67 -1.74 0.92 -7.08
N ARG A 68 -2.79 1.74 -7.02
CA ARG A 68 -3.82 1.79 -8.07
C ARG A 68 -3.27 2.14 -9.45
N LEU A 69 -2.31 3.05 -9.53
CA LEU A 69 -1.68 3.46 -10.79
C LEU A 69 -0.77 2.35 -11.34
N VAL A 70 0.00 1.71 -10.47
CA VAL A 70 0.86 0.58 -10.82
C VAL A 70 0.03 -0.58 -11.37
N ASP A 71 -1.06 -0.96 -10.69
CA ASP A 71 -1.96 -2.02 -11.14
C ASP A 71 -2.58 -1.72 -12.52
N ARG A 72 -2.87 -0.44 -12.80
CA ARG A 72 -3.52 -0.01 -14.06
C ARG A 72 -2.57 0.07 -15.23
N TYR A 73 -1.39 0.64 -15.04
CA TYR A 73 -0.48 1.00 -16.14
C TYR A 73 0.70 0.04 -16.25
N ASN A 74 1.03 -0.71 -15.21
CA ASN A 74 2.09 -1.71 -15.22
C ASN A 74 1.59 -3.05 -14.64
N PRO A 75 0.67 -3.75 -15.32
CA PRO A 75 0.11 -5.01 -14.81
C PRO A 75 1.14 -6.16 -14.76
N LEU A 76 2.34 -5.99 -15.34
CA LEU A 76 3.40 -7.01 -15.31
C LEU A 76 4.40 -6.78 -14.16
N HIS A 77 4.15 -5.83 -13.26
CA HIS A 77 5.08 -5.46 -12.18
C HIS A 77 5.32 -6.58 -11.16
N ASP A 78 4.33 -7.44 -10.93
CA ASP A 78 4.39 -8.55 -9.98
C ASP A 78 4.90 -9.87 -10.60
N LEU A 79 5.11 -9.91 -11.92
CA LEU A 79 5.50 -11.15 -12.62
C LEU A 79 7.00 -11.41 -12.49
N THR A 80 7.34 -12.70 -12.36
CA THR A 80 8.74 -13.14 -12.49
C THR A 80 9.23 -12.93 -13.93
N GLU A 81 10.55 -12.85 -14.12
CA GLU A 81 11.14 -12.66 -15.45
C GLU A 81 10.61 -13.63 -16.53
N PRO A 82 10.53 -14.96 -16.30
CA PRO A 82 9.98 -15.87 -17.32
C PRO A 82 8.50 -15.61 -17.62
N GLU A 83 7.69 -15.26 -16.62
CA GLU A 83 6.28 -14.93 -16.81
C GLU A 83 6.09 -13.62 -17.56
N ARG A 84 6.96 -12.64 -17.31
CA ARG A 84 6.97 -11.35 -18.02
C ARG A 84 7.31 -11.54 -19.50
N ILE A 85 8.33 -12.35 -19.80
CA ILE A 85 8.70 -12.71 -21.18
C ILE A 85 7.53 -13.42 -21.86
N LYS A 86 6.87 -14.36 -21.17
CA LYS A 86 5.70 -15.09 -21.69
C LYS A 86 4.53 -14.15 -22.01
N ALA A 87 4.19 -13.27 -21.08
CA ALA A 87 3.11 -12.29 -21.26
C ALA A 87 3.41 -11.35 -22.43
N THR A 88 4.69 -11.00 -22.64
CA THR A 88 5.13 -10.17 -23.76
C THR A 88 5.07 -10.91 -25.10
N ALA A 89 5.49 -12.18 -25.14
CA ALA A 89 5.33 -13.01 -26.34
C ALA A 89 3.86 -13.19 -26.73
N ASN A 90 2.97 -13.41 -25.75
CA ASN A 90 1.53 -13.55 -25.98
C ASN A 90 0.91 -12.27 -26.57
N ARG A 91 1.44 -11.07 -26.28
CA ARG A 91 0.95 -9.80 -26.87
C ARG A 91 1.09 -9.74 -28.38
N VAL A 92 2.07 -10.45 -28.94
CA VAL A 92 2.33 -10.52 -30.39
C VAL A 92 1.86 -11.84 -31.00
N GLY A 93 1.11 -12.66 -30.24
CA GLY A 93 0.64 -13.98 -30.70
C GLY A 93 1.73 -15.05 -30.79
N LEU A 94 2.89 -14.84 -30.13
CA LEU A 94 3.98 -15.80 -30.07
C LEU A 94 3.92 -16.62 -28.78
N ASN A 95 4.22 -17.92 -28.88
CA ASN A 95 4.42 -18.79 -27.72
C ASN A 95 5.92 -18.96 -27.45
N LEU A 96 6.30 -18.98 -26.17
CA LEU A 96 7.68 -19.30 -25.80
C LEU A 96 8.04 -20.75 -26.14
N PRO A 97 9.28 -21.01 -26.58
CA PRO A 97 9.77 -22.37 -26.78
C PRO A 97 9.82 -23.11 -25.44
N LYS A 98 9.57 -24.42 -25.47
CA LYS A 98 9.75 -25.28 -24.30
C LYS A 98 11.24 -25.34 -23.98
N LEU A 99 11.59 -25.02 -22.74
CA LEU A 99 12.95 -25.23 -22.25
C LEU A 99 13.27 -26.74 -22.33
N PRO A 100 14.50 -27.13 -22.74
CA PRO A 100 14.90 -28.53 -22.77
C PRO A 100 14.75 -29.13 -21.37
N ASN A 101 14.11 -30.30 -21.26
CA ASN A 101 14.04 -31.01 -20.00
C ASN A 101 15.43 -31.59 -19.69
N PRO A 102 16.03 -31.30 -18.51
CA PRO A 102 17.34 -31.84 -18.16
C PRO A 102 17.32 -33.38 -17.94
N GLU A 103 16.13 -33.98 -17.82
CA GLU A 103 15.94 -35.41 -17.56
C GLU A 103 15.71 -36.25 -18.84
N SER A 104 15.69 -35.62 -20.02
CA SER A 104 15.46 -36.32 -21.30
C SER A 104 16.74 -36.60 -22.10
N GLN A 105 17.87 -36.80 -21.42
CA GLN A 105 19.15 -37.23 -22.02
C GLN A 105 19.64 -38.52 -21.38
#